data_AF-A0AAR2LD27-F1
#
_entry.id   AF-A0AAR2LD27-F1
#
_cell.length_a   1.000
_cell.length_b   1.000
_cell.length_c   1.000
_cell.angle_alpha   90.00
_cell.angle_beta   90.00
_cell.angle_gamma   90.00
#
_symmetry.space_group_name_H-M   'P 1'
#
loop_
_entity.id
_entity.type
_entity.pdbx_description
1 polymer ?
#
loop_
_entity_poly.entity_id
_entity_poly.type
_entity_poly.pdbx_seq_one_letter_code
_entity_poly.pdbx_strand_id
1 'polypeptide(L)'
;MDAESIEEKVKTDLHSLDNNSSALRTSDVYRVNKNLPNRFNHPDSFRYSKKTVHPLYQTSNQVYGSKKPTVHEMPITFHGSHRKFSEHILKSGMYRDNGFNTSLEKSRISGPSTIAVLHDRIIFHQSYHIEGNEQPEANVA
;
A
#
# COMPACT_ATOMS: atom_id res chain seq x y z
N MET A 1 39.19 -46.03 37.10
CA MET A 1 38.68 -44.67 36.79
C MET A 1 38.68 -44.60 35.29
N ASP A 2 37.59 -45.08 34.70
CA ASP A 2 37.62 -45.76 33.41
C ASP A 2 37.22 -44.77 32.31
N ALA A 3 38.09 -44.62 31.32
CA ALA A 3 37.98 -43.61 30.25
C ALA A 3 36.69 -43.73 29.43
N GLU A 4 36.08 -44.92 29.37
CA GLU A 4 34.83 -45.18 28.65
C GLU A 4 33.62 -44.48 29.28
N SER A 5 33.64 -44.18 30.58
CA SER A 5 32.52 -43.51 31.28
C SER A 5 32.45 -42.00 30.99
N ILE A 6 33.57 -41.38 30.61
CA ILE A 6 33.63 -39.96 30.26
C ILE A 6 33.15 -39.75 28.82
N GLU A 7 33.49 -40.68 27.92
CA GLU A 7 33.16 -40.59 26.50
C GLU A 7 31.65 -40.79 26.24
N GLU A 8 31.00 -41.65 27.03
CA GLU A 8 29.55 -41.84 26.98
C GLU A 8 28.79 -40.58 27.47
N LYS A 9 29.32 -39.92 28.52
CA LYS A 9 28.76 -38.65 29.05
C LYS A 9 28.87 -37.48 28.07
N VAL A 10 30.00 -37.37 27.37
CA VAL A 10 30.20 -36.35 26.31
C VAL A 10 29.28 -36.61 25.12
N LYS A 11 29.04 -37.88 24.78
CA LYS A 11 28.14 -38.27 23.69
C LYS A 11 26.67 -38.05 24.03
N THR A 12 26.27 -38.23 25.31
CA THR A 12 24.91 -37.93 25.77
C THR A 12 24.62 -36.43 25.85
N ASP A 13 25.62 -35.59 26.16
CA ASP A 13 25.45 -34.14 26.25
C ASP A 13 25.29 -33.50 24.86
N LEU A 14 26.03 -33.99 23.85
CA LEU A 14 25.88 -33.54 22.45
C LEU A 14 24.53 -33.94 21.83
N HIS A 15 23.94 -35.05 22.27
CA HIS A 15 22.66 -35.54 21.73
C HIS A 15 21.42 -34.84 22.30
N SER A 16 21.58 -33.99 23.32
CA SER A 16 20.47 -33.29 24.00
C SER A 16 20.18 -31.87 23.46
N LEU A 17 21.09 -31.27 22.69
CA LEU A 17 20.93 -29.93 22.09
C LEU A 17 20.10 -29.91 20.80
N ASP A 18 19.83 -31.08 20.21
CA ASP A 18 19.16 -31.18 18.91
C ASP A 18 17.63 -31.35 18.99
N ASN A 19 17.06 -31.52 20.19
CA ASN A 19 15.63 -31.84 20.34
C ASN A 19 14.74 -30.63 20.68
N ASN A 20 15.32 -29.43 20.80
CA ASN A 20 14.60 -28.15 20.94
C ASN A 20 15.25 -27.02 20.11
N SER A 21 16.01 -27.35 19.06
CA SER A 21 16.62 -26.35 18.18
C SER A 21 15.60 -25.89 17.14
N SER A 22 14.64 -25.06 17.55
CA SER A 22 13.86 -24.30 16.57
C SER A 22 14.84 -23.56 15.66
N ALA A 23 14.74 -23.78 14.34
CA ALA A 23 15.64 -23.17 13.37
C ALA A 23 15.87 -21.68 13.66
N LEU A 24 17.14 -21.26 13.62
CA LEU A 24 17.58 -19.92 14.03
C LEU A 24 16.73 -18.83 13.35
N ARG A 25 16.09 -17.98 14.13
CA ARG A 25 15.28 -16.88 13.61
C ARG A 25 16.13 -15.63 13.46
N THR A 26 15.70 -14.74 12.57
CA THR A 26 16.41 -13.46 12.38
C THR A 26 16.25 -12.57 13.59
N SER A 27 15.11 -12.64 14.29
CA SER A 27 14.86 -11.97 15.56
C SER A 27 15.80 -12.39 16.69
N ASP A 28 16.37 -13.60 16.62
CA ASP A 28 17.28 -14.12 17.67
C ASP A 28 18.66 -13.49 17.56
N VAL A 29 19.07 -13.12 16.34
CA VAL A 29 20.38 -12.54 16.02
C VAL A 29 20.31 -11.01 15.91
N TYR A 30 19.21 -10.49 15.36
CA TYR A 30 19.05 -9.08 15.02
C TYR A 30 17.78 -8.48 15.64
N ARG A 31 17.82 -7.16 15.83
CA ARG A 31 16.64 -6.40 16.24
C ARG A 31 15.71 -6.21 15.04
N VAL A 32 14.63 -6.97 15.03
CA VAL A 32 13.64 -7.01 13.95
C VAL A 32 12.39 -6.20 14.32
N ASN A 33 11.76 -5.57 13.33
CA ASN A 33 10.49 -4.87 13.51
C ASN A 33 9.33 -5.86 13.73
N LYS A 34 8.41 -5.56 14.66
CA LYS A 34 7.22 -6.37 14.96
C LYS A 34 6.32 -6.65 13.73
N ASN A 35 6.31 -5.74 12.76
CA ASN A 35 5.51 -5.85 11.54
C ASN A 35 6.22 -6.59 10.40
N LEU A 36 7.37 -7.23 10.65
CA LEU A 36 8.07 -8.01 9.62
C LEU A 36 7.26 -9.27 9.28
N PRO A 37 7.01 -9.57 8.00
CA PRO A 37 6.38 -10.82 7.60
C PRO A 37 7.12 -12.04 8.16
N ASN A 38 6.37 -13.01 8.71
CA ASN A 38 6.93 -14.21 9.34
C ASN A 38 7.93 -14.99 8.46
N ARG A 39 7.74 -14.96 7.15
CA ARG A 39 8.65 -15.59 6.18
C ARG A 39 10.06 -15.00 6.21
N PHE A 40 10.22 -13.70 6.49
CA PHE A 40 11.54 -13.09 6.63
C PHE A 40 12.13 -13.31 8.04
N ASN A 41 11.30 -13.62 9.04
CA ASN A 41 11.81 -13.99 10.35
C ASN A 41 12.40 -15.42 10.38
N HIS A 42 11.91 -16.29 9.50
CA HIS A 42 12.31 -17.69 9.41
C HIS A 42 12.96 -17.96 8.04
N PRO A 43 14.31 -17.96 7.93
CA PRO A 43 14.97 -18.20 6.63
C PRO A 43 14.58 -19.58 6.03
N ASP A 44 14.25 -20.54 6.88
CA ASP A 44 13.79 -21.88 6.48
C ASP A 44 12.40 -21.88 5.83
N SER A 45 11.61 -20.82 5.99
CA SER A 45 10.33 -20.67 5.29
C SER A 45 10.49 -20.59 3.77
N PHE A 46 11.69 -20.23 3.29
CA PHE A 46 12.01 -20.29 1.88
C PHE A 46 12.34 -21.73 1.51
N ARG A 47 11.46 -22.35 0.72
CA ARG A 47 11.68 -23.69 0.17
C ARG A 47 12.88 -23.67 -0.78
N TYR A 48 14.06 -23.94 -0.22
CA TYR A 48 15.30 -24.05 -0.95
C TYR A 48 15.58 -25.52 -1.27
N SER A 49 15.80 -25.83 -2.55
CA SER A 49 16.22 -27.15 -2.98
C SER A 49 17.48 -27.01 -3.82
N LYS A 50 18.58 -27.57 -3.34
CA LYS A 50 19.85 -27.59 -4.06
C LYS A 50 19.79 -28.66 -5.13
N LYS A 51 19.98 -28.28 -6.38
CA LYS A 51 20.13 -29.25 -7.48
C LYS A 51 21.48 -29.96 -7.33
N THR A 52 21.46 -31.29 -7.31
CA THR A 52 22.67 -32.11 -7.37
C THR A 52 23.15 -32.14 -8.82
N VAL A 53 24.30 -31.52 -9.07
CA VAL A 53 24.97 -31.49 -10.38
C VAL A 53 26.29 -32.24 -10.29
N HIS A 54 26.66 -32.88 -11.39
CA HIS A 54 27.90 -33.64 -11.48
C HIS A 54 29.11 -32.72 -11.27
N PRO A 55 30.08 -33.04 -10.38
CA PRO A 55 31.19 -32.15 -10.06
C PRO A 55 32.04 -31.73 -11.26
N LEU A 56 32.20 -32.60 -12.27
CA LEU A 56 32.96 -32.30 -13.49
C LEU A 56 32.21 -31.40 -14.48
N TYR A 57 30.87 -31.33 -14.38
CA TYR A 57 30.02 -30.61 -15.33
C TYR A 57 29.35 -29.41 -14.65
N GLN A 58 30.17 -28.50 -14.14
CA GLN A 58 29.72 -27.26 -13.52
C GLN A 58 29.84 -26.08 -14.49
N THR A 59 28.84 -25.20 -14.45
CA THR A 59 28.87 -23.93 -15.19
C THR A 59 28.87 -22.76 -14.22
N SER A 60 29.41 -21.61 -14.62
CA SER A 60 29.41 -20.39 -13.79
C SER A 60 28.00 -19.96 -13.36
N ASN A 61 27.00 -20.17 -14.23
CA ASN A 61 25.61 -19.85 -13.94
C ASN A 61 25.01 -20.68 -12.80
N GLN A 62 25.56 -21.88 -12.53
CA GLN A 62 25.10 -22.71 -11.41
C GLN A 62 25.46 -22.13 -10.03
N VAL A 63 26.36 -21.15 -9.96
CA VAL A 63 26.69 -20.44 -8.72
C VAL A 63 25.49 -19.64 -8.24
N TYR A 64 24.71 -19.06 -9.14
CA TYR A 64 23.50 -18.32 -8.79
C TYR A 64 22.45 -19.25 -8.17
N GLY A 65 21.92 -18.88 -7.00
CA GLY A 65 20.94 -19.71 -6.29
C GLY A 65 21.51 -21.03 -5.73
N SER A 66 22.84 -21.21 -5.69
CA SER A 66 23.48 -22.41 -5.12
C SER A 66 23.54 -22.44 -3.59
N LYS A 67 23.23 -21.32 -2.93
CA LYS A 67 23.28 -21.16 -1.48
C LYS A 67 21.87 -20.97 -0.91
N LYS A 68 21.62 -21.59 0.24
CA LYS A 68 20.37 -21.42 1.00
C LYS A 68 20.37 -20.04 1.67
N PRO A 69 19.22 -19.35 1.73
CA PRO A 69 19.08 -18.11 2.50
C PRO A 69 19.42 -18.34 3.98
N THR A 70 20.14 -17.38 4.55
CA THR A 70 20.57 -17.37 5.95
C THR A 70 19.95 -16.21 6.72
N VAL A 71 20.06 -16.23 8.06
CA VAL A 71 19.54 -15.13 8.91
C VAL A 71 20.21 -13.78 8.62
N HIS A 72 21.44 -13.79 8.12
CA HIS A 72 22.23 -12.59 7.83
C HIS A 72 21.84 -11.91 6.52
N GLU A 73 21.12 -12.63 5.64
CA GLU A 73 20.62 -12.11 4.36
C GLU A 73 19.18 -11.61 4.46
N MET A 74 18.45 -11.99 5.51
CA MET A 74 17.06 -11.59 5.70
C MET A 74 16.94 -10.12 6.12
N PRO A 75 15.91 -9.40 5.64
CA PRO A 75 15.69 -8.01 6.02
C PRO A 75 15.15 -7.89 7.46
N ILE A 76 15.56 -6.83 8.15
CA ILE A 76 15.04 -6.48 9.49
C ILE A 76 13.70 -5.72 9.44
N THR A 77 13.37 -5.13 8.29
CA THR A 77 12.15 -4.36 8.03
C THR A 77 11.68 -4.59 6.60
N PHE A 78 10.36 -4.66 6.39
CA PHE A 78 9.76 -4.82 5.06
C PHE A 78 8.60 -3.84 4.87
N HIS A 79 8.72 -2.95 3.89
CA HIS A 79 7.71 -1.95 3.56
C HIS A 79 7.07 -2.28 2.21
N GLY A 80 6.29 -3.36 2.17
CA GLY A 80 5.52 -3.73 0.99
C GLY A 80 4.36 -2.77 0.73
N SER A 81 4.08 -2.48 -0.54
CA SER A 81 2.88 -1.73 -0.91
C SER A 81 1.66 -2.66 -1.00
N HIS A 82 0.60 -2.33 -0.26
CA HIS A 82 -0.67 -3.07 -0.32
C HIS A 82 -1.60 -2.42 -1.35
N ARG A 83 -1.93 -3.14 -2.41
CA ARG A 83 -2.80 -2.65 -3.49
C ARG A 83 -4.25 -3.12 -3.37
N LYS A 84 -4.67 -3.65 -2.23
CA LYS A 84 -6.03 -4.22 -2.01
C LYS A 84 -7.14 -3.23 -2.34
N PHE A 85 -6.98 -1.96 -1.94
CA PHE A 85 -7.97 -0.92 -2.24
C PHE A 85 -8.14 -0.71 -3.74
N SER A 86 -7.05 -0.53 -4.48
CA SER A 86 -7.09 -0.24 -5.93
C SER A 86 -7.25 -1.48 -6.81
N GLU A 87 -7.13 -2.69 -6.26
CA GLU A 87 -7.16 -3.93 -7.05
C GLU A 87 -8.47 -4.11 -7.81
N HIS A 88 -9.60 -3.78 -7.19
CA HIS A 88 -10.91 -3.88 -7.84
C HIS A 88 -11.05 -2.89 -9.01
N ILE A 89 -10.52 -1.67 -8.85
CA ILE A 89 -10.53 -0.63 -9.89
C ILE A 89 -9.63 -1.03 -11.06
N LEU A 90 -8.48 -1.66 -10.79
CA LEU A 90 -7.61 -2.17 -11.84
C LEU A 90 -8.31 -3.22 -12.72
N LYS A 91 -9.17 -4.06 -12.11
CA LYS A 91 -9.94 -5.08 -12.84
C LYS A 91 -11.07 -4.47 -13.67
N SER A 92 -11.64 -3.33 -13.25
CA SER A 92 -12.76 -2.68 -13.96
C SER A 92 -12.36 -1.91 -15.23
N GLY A 93 -11.07 -1.73 -15.50
CA GLY A 93 -10.60 -1.03 -16.70
C GLY A 93 -10.78 0.49 -16.65
N MET A 94 -10.77 1.15 -17.82
CA MET A 94 -10.84 2.60 -17.93
C MET A 94 -12.25 3.12 -17.62
N TYR A 95 -12.37 4.08 -16.70
CA TYR A 95 -13.64 4.74 -16.41
C TYR A 95 -14.21 5.43 -17.65
N ARG A 96 -15.54 5.33 -17.80
CA ARG A 96 -16.32 6.03 -18.83
C ARG A 96 -17.50 6.71 -18.14
N ASP A 97 -17.73 7.96 -18.49
CA ASP A 97 -18.91 8.69 -18.07
C ASP A 97 -20.03 8.47 -19.10
N ASN A 98 -21.14 7.88 -18.65
CA ASN A 98 -22.35 7.64 -19.45
C ASN A 98 -23.56 8.39 -18.87
N GLY A 99 -23.35 9.36 -17.98
CA GLY A 99 -24.42 10.15 -17.36
C GLY A 99 -24.97 11.25 -18.26
N PHE A 100 -26.25 11.61 -18.08
CA PHE A 100 -26.84 12.80 -18.68
C PHE A 100 -26.68 14.01 -17.75
N ASN A 101 -26.43 15.19 -18.32
CA ASN A 101 -26.43 16.45 -17.58
C ASN A 101 -27.88 16.81 -17.19
N THR A 102 -28.17 16.72 -15.89
CA THR A 102 -29.51 16.98 -15.31
C THR A 102 -29.50 18.13 -14.31
N SER A 103 -28.40 18.87 -14.20
CA SER A 103 -28.35 20.04 -13.33
C SER A 103 -29.33 21.10 -13.81
N LEU A 104 -30.26 21.51 -12.95
CA LEU A 104 -31.06 22.71 -13.17
C LEU A 104 -30.16 23.94 -13.16
N GLU A 105 -30.45 24.88 -14.04
CA GLU A 105 -29.75 26.17 -14.10
C GLU A 105 -29.97 26.92 -12.78
N LYS A 106 -28.88 27.25 -12.10
CA LYS A 106 -28.89 28.05 -10.86
C LYS A 106 -28.38 29.44 -11.21
N SER A 107 -29.30 30.39 -11.33
CA SER A 107 -28.94 31.81 -11.42
C SER A 107 -28.32 32.25 -10.08
N ARG A 108 -27.25 33.05 -10.13
CA ARG A 108 -26.65 33.67 -8.93
C ARG A 108 -27.55 34.73 -8.30
N ILE A 109 -28.52 35.23 -9.06
CA ILE A 109 -29.41 36.35 -8.71
C ILE A 109 -30.77 35.82 -8.24
N SER A 110 -31.19 34.69 -8.79
CA SER A 110 -32.48 34.08 -8.46
C SER A 110 -32.33 33.20 -7.21
N GLY A 111 -33.07 33.53 -6.17
CA GLY A 111 -33.05 32.79 -4.90
C GLY A 111 -33.53 31.34 -5.03
N PRO A 112 -33.32 30.51 -3.99
CA PRO A 112 -33.55 29.05 -4.00
C PRO A 112 -34.96 28.57 -4.41
N SER A 113 -35.94 29.47 -4.53
CA SER A 113 -37.32 29.17 -4.92
C SER A 113 -37.68 29.51 -6.37
N THR A 114 -36.73 29.96 -7.19
CA THR A 114 -37.05 30.47 -8.54
C THR A 114 -36.57 29.49 -9.60
N ILE A 115 -37.51 28.84 -10.28
CA ILE A 115 -37.21 28.03 -11.47
C ILE A 115 -36.84 29.02 -12.57
N ALA A 116 -35.59 28.97 -13.06
CA ALA A 116 -35.19 29.69 -14.25
C ALA A 116 -35.95 29.10 -15.44
N VAL A 117 -37.12 29.67 -15.73
CA VAL A 117 -37.84 29.37 -16.96
C VAL A 117 -37.01 29.97 -18.09
N LEU A 118 -36.91 29.27 -19.23
CA LEU A 118 -36.16 29.66 -20.43
C LEU A 118 -36.38 31.15 -20.87
N HIS A 119 -37.45 31.79 -20.39
CA HIS A 119 -37.84 33.17 -20.66
C HIS A 119 -37.12 34.25 -19.81
N ASP A 120 -36.40 33.90 -18.74
CA ASP A 120 -35.78 34.88 -17.84
C ASP A 120 -34.59 35.65 -18.45
N ARG A 121 -34.10 35.23 -19.62
CA ARG A 121 -32.99 35.94 -20.30
C ARG A 121 -33.36 37.39 -20.70
N ILE A 122 -34.65 37.69 -20.86
CA ILE A 122 -35.14 39.01 -21.28
C ILE A 122 -35.44 39.91 -20.07
N ILE A 123 -35.78 39.34 -18.92
CA ILE A 123 -36.22 40.10 -17.73
C ILE A 123 -35.04 40.82 -17.04
N PHE A 124 -33.82 40.31 -17.19
CA PHE A 124 -32.62 40.96 -16.62
C PHE A 124 -32.39 42.39 -17.14
N HIS A 125 -32.92 42.78 -18.31
CA HIS A 125 -32.79 44.16 -18.79
C HIS A 125 -33.80 45.15 -18.17
N GLN A 126 -34.94 44.65 -17.67
CA GLN A 126 -35.97 45.50 -17.06
C GLN A 126 -35.62 45.96 -15.65
N SER A 127 -34.83 45.18 -14.90
CA SER A 127 -34.43 45.51 -13.52
C SER A 127 -33.30 46.54 -13.40
N TYR A 128 -32.65 46.91 -14.51
CA TYR A 128 -31.60 47.94 -14.54
C TYR A 128 -32.07 49.30 -15.08
N HIS A 129 -33.38 49.57 -15.18
CA HIS A 129 -33.84 50.96 -15.39
C HIS A 129 -33.65 51.75 -14.10
N ILE A 130 -32.48 52.38 -13.96
CA ILE A 130 -32.18 53.38 -12.94
C ILE A 130 -32.80 54.68 -13.44
N GLU A 131 -34.08 54.91 -13.09
CA GLU A 131 -34.68 56.24 -13.22
C GLU A 131 -33.85 57.22 -12.37
N GLY A 132 -33.17 58.15 -13.04
CA GLY A 132 -32.37 59.19 -12.42
C GLY A 132 -33.25 60.12 -11.58
N ASN A 133 -32.86 60.32 -10.33
CA ASN A 133 -33.56 61.12 -9.34
C ASN A 133 -33.37 62.63 -9.63
N GLU A 134 -34.32 63.30 -10.30
CA GLU A 134 -34.35 64.78 -10.38
C GLU A 134 -35.09 65.35 -9.15
N GLN A 135 -34.36 66.04 -8.27
CA GLN A 135 -34.90 66.76 -7.11
C GLN A 135 -35.44 68.14 -7.53
N PRO A 136 -36.60 68.61 -7.03
CA PRO A 136 -37.10 69.94 -7.31
C PRO A 136 -36.43 71.00 -6.41
N GLU A 137 -35.72 71.95 -7.03
CA GLU A 137 -35.16 73.14 -6.38
C GLU A 137 -36.29 74.11 -5.96
N ALA A 138 -36.50 74.27 -4.65
CA ALA A 138 -37.39 75.30 -4.10
C ALA A 138 -36.61 76.60 -3.89
N ASN A 139 -36.81 77.57 -4.78
CA ASN A 139 -36.43 78.97 -4.58
C ASN A 139 -37.70 79.79 -4.29
N VAL A 140 -37.79 80.39 -3.09
CA VAL A 140 -38.70 81.53 -2.82
C VAL A 140 -37.94 82.57 -2.01
N ALA A 141 -38.10 83.81 -2.47
CA ALA A 141 -37.45 85.06 -2.07
C ALA A 141 -37.80 85.54 -0.64
#